data_AF-A0A150HMX4-F1
#
_entry.id   AF-A0A150HMX4-F1
#
_cell.length_a   1.000
_cell.length_b   1.000
_cell.length_c   1.000
_cell.angle_alpha   90.00
_cell.angle_beta   90.00
_cell.angle_gamma   90.00
#
_symmetry.space_group_name_H-M   'P 1'
#
loop_
_entity.id
_entity.type
_entity.pdbx_description
1 polymer ?
#
loop_
_entity_poly.entity_id
_entity_poly.type
_entity_poly.pdbx_seq_one_letter_code
_entity_poly.pdbx_strand_id
1 'polypeptide(L)' 'MNHVCSQLSQPDQSGQQTCISWTEQTYVPPLSNADRDVYLAYAFGLFAFVWGIRRVLSMFGG' A
#
# COMPACT_ATOMS: atom_id res chain seq x y z
N MET A 1 13.71 2.99 -5.98
CA MET A 1 13.01 3.90 -5.05
C MET A 1 13.42 5.32 -5.43
N ASN A 2 12.46 6.18 -5.82
CA ASN A 2 12.74 7.58 -6.14
C ASN A 2 12.67 8.39 -4.84
N HIS A 3 13.82 8.82 -4.32
CA HIS A 3 13.90 9.70 -3.17
C HIS A 3 13.93 11.14 -3.67
N VAL A 4 13.02 11.98 -3.18
CA VAL A 4 13.01 13.40 -3.50
C VAL A 4 13.43 14.19 -2.27
N CYS A 5 14.29 15.17 -2.51
CA CYS A 5 14.79 16.08 -1.50
C CYS A 5 13.64 16.93 -0.95
N SER A 6 13.34 16.81 0.34
CA SER A 6 12.27 17.57 0.99
C SER A 6 12.78 18.84 1.64
N GLN A 7 14.06 18.91 2.01
CA GLN A 7 14.67 20.08 2.62
C GLN A 7 16.14 20.22 2.17
N LEU A 8 16.45 21.36 1.56
CA LEU A 8 17.82 21.71 1.18
C LEU A 8 18.53 22.41 2.35
N SER A 9 19.84 22.17 2.47
CA SER A 9 20.70 22.92 3.37
C SER A 9 20.86 24.37 2.93
N GLN A 10 21.23 25.23 3.88
CA GLN A 10 21.76 26.55 3.52
C GLN A 10 23.00 26.38 2.64
N PRO A 11 23.21 27.26 1.65
CA PRO A 11 24.37 27.20 0.77
C PRO A 11 25.65 27.47 1.56
N ASP A 12 26.64 26.59 1.39
CA ASP A 12 27.97 26.81 1.97
C ASP A 12 28.71 27.94 1.22
N GLN A 13 29.87 28.40 1.71
CA GLN A 13 30.68 29.47 1.10
C GLN A 13 31.06 29.21 -0.36
N SER A 14 30.98 27.94 -0.81
CA SER A 14 31.21 27.50 -2.18
C SER A 14 29.93 27.38 -3.02
N GLY A 15 28.79 27.83 -2.51
CA GLY A 15 27.48 27.78 -3.18
C GLY A 15 26.84 26.39 -3.30
N GLN A 16 27.45 25.36 -2.71
CA GLN A 16 26.92 24.00 -2.75
C GLN A 16 25.83 23.81 -1.70
N GLN A 17 24.73 23.13 -2.10
CA GLN A 17 23.62 22.77 -1.22
C GLN A 17 23.44 21.26 -1.25
N THR A 18 23.30 20.65 -0.07
CA THR A 18 23.03 19.22 0.08
C THR A 18 21.64 19.01 0.67
N CYS A 19 21.04 17.86 0.36
CA CYS A 19 19.72 17.52 0.88
C CYS A 19 19.84 16.98 2.30
N ILE A 20 19.21 17.68 3.25
CA ILE A 20 19.21 17.32 4.66
C ILE A 20 18.18 16.22 4.92
N SER A 21 17.03 16.28 4.25
CA SER A 21 15.97 15.28 4.37
C SER A 21 15.57 14.73 3.01
N TRP A 22 15.50 13.40 2.95
CA TRP A 22 15.05 12.64 1.79
C TRP A 22 13.71 12.04 2.14
N THR A 23 12.68 12.39 1.38
CA THR A 23 11.36 11.80 1.52
C THR A 23 11.20 10.75 0.43
N GLU A 24 10.79 9.55 0.83
CA GLU A 24 10.34 8.54 -0.13
C GLU A 24 9.08 9.05 -0.81
N GLN A 25 9.12 9.15 -2.14
CA GLN A 25 7.90 9.42 -2.88
C GLN A 25 7.01 8.18 -2.82
N THR A 26 6.08 8.16 -1.88
CA THR A 26 4.93 7.25 -1.93
C THR A 26 4.08 7.68 -3.13
N TYR A 27 4.26 6.99 -4.26
CA TYR A 27 3.56 7.27 -5.53
C TYR A 27 2.06 6.94 -5.45
N VAL A 28 1.65 6.24 -4.40
CA VAL A 28 0.28 5.83 -4.14
C VAL A 28 -0.26 6.73 -3.04
N PRO A 29 -1.40 7.41 -3.24
CA PRO A 29 -2.04 8.16 -2.16
C PRO A 29 -2.27 7.22 -0.96
N PRO A 30 -2.16 7.72 0.28
CA PRO A 30 -2.47 6.93 1.45
C PRO A 30 -3.89 6.37 1.32
N LEU A 31 -4.04 5.05 1.41
CA LEU A 31 -5.36 4.42 1.36
C LEU A 31 -6.23 5.03 2.47
N SER A 32 -7.41 5.52 2.11
CA SER A 32 -8.41 5.89 3.10
C SER A 32 -8.80 4.65 3.90
N ASN A 33 -9.15 4.82 5.18
CA ASN A 33 -9.63 3.71 6.00
C ASN A 33 -10.83 2.98 5.35
N ALA A 34 -11.67 3.71 4.60
CA ALA A 34 -12.78 3.16 3.86
C ALA A 34 -12.33 2.18 2.75
N ASP A 35 -11.27 2.52 2.01
CA ASP A 35 -10.76 1.64 0.94
C ASP A 35 -10.19 0.35 1.53
N ARG A 36 -9.50 0.47 2.66
CA ARG A 36 -8.93 -0.68 3.37
C ARG A 36 -10.00 -1.68 3.80
N ASP A 37 -11.11 -1.20 4.35
CA ASP A 37 -12.22 -2.04 4.78
C ASP A 37 -12.90 -2.73 3.58
N VAL A 38 -13.01 -2.04 2.44
CA VAL A 38 -13.50 -2.62 1.19
C VAL A 38 -12.59 -3.76 0.72
N TYR A 39 -11.27 -3.55 0.66
CA TYR A 39 -10.34 -4.61 0.26
C TYR A 39 -10.34 -5.81 1.21
N LEU A 40 -10.44 -5.57 2.52
CA LEU A 40 -10.60 -6.63 3.52
C LEU A 40 -11.89 -7.41 3.32
N ALA A 41 -13.01 -6.72 3.10
CA ALA A 41 -14.31 -7.36 2.83
C ALA A 41 -14.26 -8.24 1.57
N TYR A 42 -13.61 -7.77 0.50
CA TYR A 42 -13.40 -8.57 -0.71
C TYR A 42 -12.55 -9.82 -0.44
N ALA A 43 -11.48 -9.69 0.35
CA ALA A 43 -10.62 -10.82 0.69
C ALA A 43 -11.38 -11.90 1.48
N PHE A 44 -12.14 -11.51 2.49
CA PHE A 44 -12.97 -12.45 3.26
C PHE A 44 -14.12 -13.04 2.43
N GLY A 45 -14.75 -12.24 1.57
CA GLY A 45 -15.85 -12.68 0.71
C GLY A 45 -15.41 -13.77 -0.28
N LEU A 46 -14.26 -13.59 -0.94
CA LEU A 46 -13.70 -14.60 -1.85
C LEU A 46 -13.35 -15.88 -1.11
N PHE A 47 -12.76 -15.78 0.09
CA PHE A 47 -12.40 -16.95 0.88
C PHE A 47 -13.64 -17.74 1.32
N ALA A 48 -14.67 -17.05 1.82
CA ALA A 48 -15.94 -17.67 2.20
C ALA A 48 -16.65 -18.32 1.02
N PHE A 49 -16.61 -17.70 -0.16
CA PHE A 49 -17.19 -18.24 -1.39
C PHE A 49 -16.51 -19.54 -1.82
N VAL A 50 -15.18 -19.55 -1.90
CA VAL A 50 -14.41 -20.75 -2.26
C VAL A 50 -14.64 -21.88 -1.25
N TRP A 51 -14.67 -21.54 0.04
CA TRP A 51 -14.97 -22.51 1.10
C TRP A 51 -16.39 -23.07 0.97
N GLY A 52 -17.39 -22.22 0.71
CA GLY A 52 -18.77 -22.60 0.49
C GLY A 52 -18.93 -23.56 -0.69
N ILE A 53 -18.33 -23.25 -1.84
CA ILE A 53 -18.32 -24.14 -3.02
C ILE A 53 -17.71 -25.49 -2.66
N ARG A 54 -16.52 -25.48 -2.03
CA ARG A 54 -15.84 -26.72 -1.62
C ARG A 54 -16.69 -27.55 -0.66
N ARG A 55 -17.40 -26.89 0.25
CA ARG A 55 -18.31 -27.53 1.21
C ARG A 55 -19.52 -28.17 0.52
N VAL A 56 -20.15 -27.47 -0.44
CA VAL A 56 -21.29 -27.98 -1.21
C VAL A 56 -20.87 -29.16 -2.09
N LEU A 57 -19.76 -29.05 -2.81
CA LEU A 57 -19.23 -30.15 -3.62
C LEU A 57 -18.92 -31.39 -2.77
N SER A 58 -18.41 -31.21 -1.55
CA SER A 58 -18.18 -32.32 -0.61
C SER A 58 -19.47 -32.98 -0.11
N MET A 59 -20.62 -32.29 -0.12
CA MET A 59 -21.90 -32.87 0.33
C MET A 59 -22.64 -33.57 -0.81
N PHE A 60 -22.50 -33.10 -2.06
CA PHE A 60 -23.20 -33.64 -3.22
C PHE A 60 -22.35 -34.54 -4.13
N GLY A 61 -21.03 -34.51 -3.98
CA GLY A 61 -20.08 -35.33 -4.75
C GLY A 61 -19.63 -36.60 -4.02
N GLY A 62 -20.51 -37.18 -3.19
CA GLY A 62 -20.35 -38.52 -2.61
C GLY A 62 -20.98 -39.58 -3.51
#